data_AF-A0AAD7XCA2-F1
#
_entry.id   AF-A0AAD7XCA2-F1
#
_cell.length_a   1.000
_cell.length_b   1.000
_cell.length_c   1.000
_cell.angle_alpha   90.00
_cell.angle_beta   90.00
_cell.angle_gamma   90.00
#
_symmetry.space_group_name_H-M   'P 1'
#
loop_
_entity.id
_entity.type
_entity.pdbx_description
1 polymer ?
#
loop_
_entity_poly.entity_id
_entity_poly.type
_entity_poly.pdbx_seq_one_letter_code
_entity_poly.pdbx_strand_id
1 'polypeptide(L)'
;MPNISLASPALSTSTLPTAASTHQNSSPHLGQNSNPSSSVVTFGSPNGPGSPLIAAQGYTPKVSFDTLENPQASMFSYTLHVQSEGYTRTRSTRVFLCASSPDESGRQALEWCLESLVQDGDELVVFRGVDPDDFAENDHDQYREDARELMRQIQEKCVEYDPERKLSIIVEYIAGKVTQTIDRLIALYRPDSLVVGTRGQRSVMQAWAGAFGAPGVGSVSKYCLSHSPVPVIVVRPESKVRKTMAKRRANPKRGQHFDELTKTKTNNGSLSVPMFSTLTR
;
A
#
# COMPACT_ATOMS: atom_id res chain seq x y z
N MET A 1 11.40 -30.16 -47.89
CA MET A 1 12.11 -29.64 -49.09
C MET A 1 11.10 -28.84 -49.89
N PRO A 2 11.36 -27.59 -50.34
CA PRO A 2 12.58 -26.74 -50.23
C PRO A 2 12.43 -25.73 -49.05
N ASN A 3 13.41 -25.17 -48.34
CA ASN A 3 14.82 -24.76 -48.46
C ASN A 3 15.10 -23.57 -49.41
N ILE A 4 15.10 -22.34 -48.87
CA ILE A 4 15.94 -21.21 -49.34
C ILE A 4 16.35 -20.34 -48.12
N SER A 5 17.65 -20.01 -48.08
CA SER A 5 18.44 -19.41 -47.00
C SER A 5 18.50 -17.87 -46.98
N LEU A 6 18.86 -17.37 -45.78
CA LEU A 6 19.65 -16.19 -45.38
C LEU A 6 19.85 -14.99 -46.34
N ALA A 7 19.67 -13.78 -45.79
CA ALA A 7 20.76 -12.81 -45.58
C ALA A 7 20.31 -11.61 -44.71
N SER A 8 21.14 -11.23 -43.73
CA SER A 8 21.13 -9.92 -43.05
C SER A 8 22.01 -8.91 -43.81
N PRO A 9 21.81 -7.60 -43.62
CA PRO A 9 22.93 -6.68 -43.72
C PRO A 9 23.08 -5.75 -42.50
N ALA A 10 24.27 -5.15 -42.46
CA ALA A 10 25.03 -4.61 -41.34
C ALA A 10 24.67 -3.18 -40.89
N LEU A 11 25.21 -2.85 -39.71
CA LEU A 11 25.36 -1.52 -39.13
C LEU A 11 26.18 -0.58 -40.03
N SER A 12 25.82 0.70 -40.04
CA SER A 12 26.67 1.79 -40.52
C SER A 12 26.60 2.99 -39.58
N THR A 13 27.72 3.24 -38.91
CA THR A 13 28.10 4.47 -38.21
C THR A 13 28.58 5.51 -39.22
N SER A 14 28.15 6.77 -39.11
CA SER A 14 28.80 7.88 -39.83
C SER A 14 29.09 9.07 -38.92
N THR A 15 30.35 9.48 -38.97
CA THR A 15 31.04 10.56 -38.27
C THR A 15 30.77 11.96 -38.84
N LEU A 16 30.95 12.96 -37.97
CA LEU A 16 30.99 14.41 -38.24
C LEU A 16 31.98 14.83 -39.35
N PRO A 17 31.78 16.04 -39.92
CA PRO A 17 32.90 16.89 -40.29
C PRO A 17 32.90 18.23 -39.55
N THR A 18 34.11 18.63 -39.16
CA THR A 18 34.54 19.91 -38.60
C THR A 18 34.78 20.93 -39.71
N ALA A 19 34.42 22.20 -39.50
CA ALA A 19 35.00 23.32 -40.25
C ALA A 19 35.20 24.52 -39.31
N ALA A 20 36.45 24.96 -39.23
CA ALA A 20 36.89 26.18 -38.55
C ALA A 20 36.99 27.33 -39.57
N SER A 21 36.81 28.58 -39.12
CA SER A 21 37.61 29.77 -39.52
C SER A 21 37.03 31.12 -39.01
N THR A 22 37.83 31.76 -38.14
CA THR A 22 38.27 33.18 -38.21
C THR A 22 37.40 34.36 -37.72
N HIS A 23 37.88 34.90 -36.59
CA HIS A 23 37.91 36.29 -36.06
C HIS A 23 37.24 37.47 -36.78
N GLN A 24 36.54 38.32 -36.01
CA GLN A 24 36.93 39.73 -35.76
C GLN A 24 36.17 40.38 -34.58
N ASN A 25 36.80 41.38 -33.98
CA ASN A 25 36.56 41.99 -32.67
C ASN A 25 35.91 43.39 -32.81
N SER A 26 34.87 43.74 -32.05
CA SER A 26 34.53 45.14 -31.68
C SER A 26 33.58 45.20 -30.47
N SER A 27 33.83 46.17 -29.58
CA SER A 27 33.25 46.36 -28.24
C SER A 27 31.87 47.10 -28.21
N PRO A 28 31.40 47.64 -27.06
CA PRO A 28 30.22 47.15 -26.35
C PRO A 28 29.00 48.08 -26.46
N HIS A 29 27.78 47.55 -26.23
CA HIS A 29 26.62 48.40 -25.96
C HIS A 29 25.77 47.82 -24.82
N LEU A 30 25.47 48.69 -23.87
CA LEU A 30 24.53 48.49 -22.76
C LEU A 30 23.12 48.21 -23.30
N GLY A 31 22.43 47.25 -22.68
CA GLY A 31 21.03 46.95 -22.97
C GLY A 31 20.47 46.00 -21.91
N GLN A 32 19.53 46.52 -21.13
CA GLN A 32 18.78 45.84 -20.08
C GLN A 32 18.17 44.53 -20.58
N ASN A 33 18.23 43.47 -19.77
CA ASN A 33 17.21 42.44 -19.84
C ASN A 33 16.93 41.81 -18.47
N SER A 34 15.66 41.88 -18.12
CA SER A 34 14.97 41.22 -17.02
C SER A 34 15.08 39.69 -17.11
N ASN A 35 15.29 39.03 -15.97
CA ASN A 35 14.78 37.68 -15.73
C ASN A 35 14.72 37.36 -14.21
N PRO A 36 13.92 36.35 -13.81
CA PRO A 36 13.02 36.43 -12.67
C PRO A 36 13.62 35.95 -11.34
N SER A 37 12.98 36.43 -10.28
CA SER A 37 13.20 36.10 -8.88
C SER A 37 13.19 34.60 -8.59
N SER A 38 14.30 34.09 -8.08
CA SER A 38 14.36 32.81 -7.36
C SER A 38 13.62 32.97 -6.03
N SER A 39 12.45 32.35 -5.90
CA SER A 39 11.70 32.31 -4.64
C SER A 39 12.39 31.35 -3.66
N VAL A 40 13.19 31.92 -2.77
CA VAL A 40 13.57 31.35 -1.48
C VAL A 40 12.30 31.15 -0.64
N VAL A 41 12.04 29.94 -0.16
CA VAL A 41 11.05 29.71 0.91
C VAL A 41 11.76 29.59 2.25
N THR A 42 11.34 30.50 3.12
CA THR A 42 11.86 30.89 4.42
C THR A 42 11.68 29.83 5.50
N PHE A 43 12.73 29.61 6.30
CA PHE A 43 12.65 28.94 7.60
C PHE A 43 11.96 29.87 8.61
N GLY A 44 10.79 29.47 9.12
CA GLY A 44 10.05 30.18 10.16
C GLY A 44 10.23 29.53 11.54
N SER A 45 10.64 30.34 12.52
CA SER A 45 10.70 30.03 13.96
C SER A 45 9.31 29.84 14.61
N PRO A 46 9.24 29.27 15.83
CA PRO A 46 8.01 28.70 16.40
C PRO A 46 7.22 29.72 17.22
N ASN A 47 5.98 30.00 16.83
CA ASN A 47 4.83 30.32 17.70
C ASN A 47 3.62 30.76 16.85
N GLY A 48 2.68 29.84 16.64
CA GLY A 48 1.40 30.03 15.94
C GLY A 48 0.55 28.74 16.02
N PRO A 49 -0.79 28.81 15.98
CA PRO A 49 -1.70 27.89 16.65
C PRO A 49 -1.88 26.55 15.92
N GLY A 50 -1.95 25.46 16.69
CA GLY A 50 -2.47 24.15 16.28
C GLY A 50 -1.61 23.39 15.27
N SER A 51 -0.59 22.66 15.73
CA SER A 51 -0.09 21.52 14.96
C SER A 51 -1.29 20.64 14.58
N PRO A 52 -1.40 20.16 13.32
CA PRO A 52 -2.50 19.27 12.97
C PRO A 52 -2.41 18.06 13.89
N LEU A 53 -3.56 17.70 14.48
CA LEU A 53 -3.75 16.63 15.48
C LEU A 53 -3.31 15.22 15.01
N ILE A 54 -2.69 15.13 13.83
CA ILE A 54 -2.12 13.93 13.23
C ILE A 54 -0.85 13.49 13.97
N ALA A 55 -0.07 14.43 14.55
CA ALA A 55 1.15 14.12 15.28
C ALA A 55 0.93 14.15 16.79
N ALA A 56 0.28 13.12 17.30
CA ALA A 56 0.24 12.84 18.74
C ALA A 56 1.01 11.53 18.98
N GLN A 57 1.72 11.44 20.11
CA GLN A 57 2.45 10.24 20.57
C GLN A 57 3.77 9.92 19.84
N GLY A 58 4.68 10.89 19.74
CA GLY A 58 6.05 10.62 19.26
C GLY A 58 6.14 10.37 17.76
N TYR A 59 5.13 10.77 16.97
CA TYR A 59 5.18 10.78 15.51
C TYR A 59 5.36 12.19 14.97
N THR A 60 6.09 12.30 13.86
CA THR A 60 6.30 13.55 13.13
C THR A 60 5.63 13.48 11.76
N PRO A 61 4.84 14.50 11.35
CA PRO A 61 4.29 14.55 10.00
C PRO A 61 5.41 14.67 8.97
N LYS A 62 5.22 14.01 7.83
CA LYS A 62 6.07 14.10 6.65
C LYS A 62 5.26 14.61 5.46
N VAL A 63 5.86 14.59 4.27
CA VAL A 63 5.22 15.07 3.05
C VAL A 63 3.94 14.28 2.80
N SER A 64 2.84 15.02 2.76
CA SER A 64 1.49 14.52 2.50
C SER A 64 1.04 15.10 1.15
N PHE A 65 0.18 14.39 0.43
CA PHE A 65 -0.29 14.79 -0.90
C PHE A 65 -1.82 14.87 -0.90
N ASP A 66 -2.36 15.91 -1.51
CA ASP A 66 -3.79 16.06 -1.73
C ASP A 66 -4.05 16.37 -3.19
N THR A 67 -4.70 15.43 -3.87
CA THR A 67 -5.07 15.53 -5.29
C THR A 67 -6.54 15.25 -5.51
N LEU A 68 -7.39 15.22 -4.46
CA LEU A 68 -8.81 14.87 -4.57
C LEU A 68 -9.55 15.77 -5.55
N GLU A 69 -9.20 17.05 -5.59
CA GLU A 69 -9.86 18.06 -6.43
C GLU A 69 -9.05 18.45 -7.67
N ASN A 70 -7.92 17.79 -7.93
CA ASN A 70 -7.05 18.15 -9.05
C ASN A 70 -7.45 17.38 -10.33
N PRO A 71 -8.08 18.03 -11.34
CA PRO A 71 -8.56 17.33 -12.54
C PRO A 71 -7.44 16.83 -13.45
N GLN A 72 -6.21 17.35 -13.27
CA GLN A 72 -5.02 16.92 -14.00
C GLN A 72 -4.27 15.79 -13.28
N ALA A 73 -4.72 15.39 -12.09
CA ALA A 73 -4.10 14.30 -11.37
C ALA A 73 -4.38 12.97 -12.07
N SER A 74 -3.34 12.14 -12.19
CA SER A 74 -3.49 10.77 -12.68
C SER A 74 -4.24 9.86 -11.71
N MET A 75 -4.49 10.33 -10.49
CA MET A 75 -5.20 9.65 -9.40
C MET A 75 -5.74 10.70 -8.43
N PHE A 76 -7.02 10.59 -8.09
CA PHE A 76 -7.62 11.38 -7.01
C PHE A 76 -7.29 10.69 -5.69
N SER A 77 -6.35 11.26 -4.95
CA SER A 77 -5.79 10.66 -3.75
C SER A 77 -5.57 11.67 -2.63
N TYR A 78 -5.72 11.21 -1.40
CA TYR A 78 -5.30 11.91 -0.20
C TYR A 78 -4.34 11.03 0.58
N THR A 79 -3.10 11.48 0.69
CA THR A 79 -1.98 10.77 1.28
C THR A 79 -1.54 11.48 2.54
N LEU A 80 -1.56 10.79 3.68
CA LEU A 80 -0.94 11.24 4.93
C LEU A 80 0.30 10.40 5.21
N HIS A 81 1.38 11.05 5.63
CA HIS A 81 2.61 10.36 6.01
C HIS A 81 3.08 10.84 7.38
N VAL A 82 3.35 9.89 8.28
CA VAL A 82 3.99 10.14 9.57
C VAL A 82 5.16 9.17 9.79
N GLN A 83 6.12 9.57 10.61
CA GLN A 83 7.20 8.70 11.07
C GLN A 83 7.38 8.84 12.56
N SER A 84 7.54 7.72 13.26
CA SER A 84 7.86 7.73 14.69
C SER A 84 9.21 8.39 14.92
N GLU A 85 9.40 8.98 16.09
CA GLU A 85 10.65 9.58 16.52
C GLU A 85 11.77 8.53 16.52
N GLY A 86 12.90 8.88 15.91
CA GLY A 86 14.04 7.98 15.74
C GLY A 86 13.91 6.98 14.59
N TYR A 87 12.77 6.91 13.87
CA TYR A 87 12.67 6.08 12.67
C TYR A 87 13.69 6.53 11.63
N THR A 88 14.47 5.58 11.13
CA THR A 88 15.40 5.79 10.02
C THR A 88 15.23 4.66 9.03
N ARG A 89 14.93 4.99 7.77
CA ARG A 89 14.84 4.00 6.70
C ARG A 89 16.23 3.42 6.43
N THR A 90 16.32 2.10 6.40
CA THR A 90 17.56 1.37 6.11
C THR A 90 17.38 0.44 4.91
N ARG A 91 18.46 -0.25 4.50
CA ARG A 91 18.36 -1.29 3.45
C ARG A 91 17.57 -2.52 3.88
N SER A 92 17.34 -2.70 5.18
CA SER A 92 16.56 -3.79 5.75
C SER A 92 15.11 -3.40 6.06
N THR A 93 14.72 -2.14 5.85
CA THR A 93 13.33 -1.72 6.01
C THR A 93 12.44 -2.49 5.04
N ARG A 94 11.50 -3.26 5.59
CA ARG A 94 10.46 -3.93 4.81
C ARG A 94 9.29 -2.99 4.64
N VAL A 95 8.61 -3.10 3.51
CA VAL A 95 7.43 -2.32 3.18
C VAL A 95 6.23 -3.25 3.09
N PHE A 96 5.21 -2.98 3.89
CA PHE A 96 3.95 -3.71 3.83
C PHE A 96 2.86 -2.81 3.25
N LEU A 97 2.13 -3.33 2.26
CA LEU A 97 0.91 -2.69 1.78
C LEU A 97 -0.28 -3.38 2.42
N CYS A 98 -1.12 -2.66 3.15
CA CYS A 98 -2.34 -3.17 3.77
C CYS A 98 -3.57 -2.55 3.12
N ALA A 99 -4.32 -3.32 2.35
CA ALA A 99 -5.62 -2.89 1.83
C ALA A 99 -6.68 -3.02 2.93
N SER A 100 -6.91 -1.93 3.66
CA SER A 100 -7.89 -1.87 4.71
C SER A 100 -9.20 -1.33 4.13
N SER A 101 -10.17 -2.20 3.90
CA SER A 101 -11.56 -1.82 3.61
C SER A 101 -12.33 -1.48 4.90
N PRO A 102 -13.31 -0.54 4.86
CA PRO A 102 -13.98 -0.04 6.07
C PRO A 102 -14.80 -1.13 6.80
N ASP A 103 -15.07 -2.24 6.11
CA ASP A 103 -15.73 -3.38 6.70
C ASP A 103 -14.85 -4.12 7.71
N GLU A 104 -15.51 -4.98 8.48
CA GLU A 104 -14.93 -5.77 9.57
C GLU A 104 -13.71 -6.59 9.16
N SER A 105 -13.64 -7.03 7.91
CA SER A 105 -12.51 -7.84 7.44
C SER A 105 -11.27 -7.00 7.15
N GLY A 106 -11.44 -5.83 6.54
CA GLY A 106 -10.33 -4.90 6.29
C GLY A 106 -9.80 -4.27 7.56
N ARG A 107 -10.67 -3.98 8.54
CA ARG A 107 -10.27 -3.51 9.88
C ARG A 107 -9.47 -4.57 10.64
N GLN A 108 -9.92 -5.83 10.65
CA GLN A 108 -9.15 -6.92 11.27
C GLN A 108 -7.82 -7.22 10.57
N ALA A 109 -7.76 -7.02 9.24
CA ALA A 109 -6.50 -7.18 8.50
C ALA A 109 -5.47 -6.13 8.93
N LEU A 110 -5.90 -4.88 9.08
CA LEU A 110 -5.07 -3.80 9.60
C LEU A 110 -4.65 -4.08 11.04
N GLU A 111 -5.58 -4.51 11.90
CA GLU A 111 -5.29 -4.86 13.29
C GLU A 111 -4.18 -5.90 13.40
N TRP A 112 -4.36 -7.02 12.70
CA TRP A 112 -3.39 -8.09 12.68
C TRP A 112 -2.04 -7.64 12.11
N CYS A 113 -2.05 -6.72 11.14
CA CYS A 113 -0.83 -6.15 10.59
C CYS A 113 -0.04 -5.38 11.66
N LEU A 114 -0.72 -4.53 12.43
CA LEU A 114 -0.13 -3.72 13.49
C LEU A 114 0.32 -4.56 14.69
N GLU A 115 -0.45 -5.58 15.08
CA GLU A 115 -0.15 -6.41 16.24
C GLU A 115 0.92 -7.48 15.94
N SER A 116 0.82 -8.15 14.78
CA SER A 116 1.55 -9.40 14.54
C SER A 116 2.57 -9.34 13.40
N LEU A 117 2.43 -8.44 12.43
CA LEU A 117 3.26 -8.45 11.22
C LEU A 117 4.42 -7.45 11.28
N VAL A 118 4.10 -6.17 11.49
CA VAL A 118 5.09 -5.09 11.42
C VAL A 118 6.03 -5.14 12.63
N GLN A 119 7.31 -4.90 12.38
CA GLN A 119 8.40 -4.89 13.36
C GLN A 119 9.12 -3.55 13.34
N ASP A 120 10.08 -3.38 14.24
CA ASP A 120 10.90 -2.18 14.30
C ASP A 120 11.62 -1.90 12.97
N GLY A 121 11.58 -0.64 12.53
CA GLY A 121 12.21 -0.19 11.29
C GLY A 121 11.45 -0.50 10.01
N ASP A 122 10.23 -1.05 10.10
CA ASP A 122 9.36 -1.29 8.93
C ASP A 122 8.58 -0.04 8.50
N GLU A 123 8.11 -0.08 7.25
CA GLU A 123 7.17 0.89 6.70
C GLU A 123 5.83 0.23 6.37
N LEU A 124 4.74 0.84 6.84
CA LEU A 124 3.39 0.39 6.59
C LEU A 124 2.64 1.40 5.73
N VAL A 125 2.20 0.96 4.56
CA VAL A 125 1.31 1.70 3.67
C VAL A 125 -0.10 1.15 3.82
N VAL A 126 -1.01 1.93 4.37
CA VAL A 126 -2.41 1.56 4.56
C VAL A 126 -3.25 2.23 3.47
N PHE A 127 -3.91 1.40 2.66
CA PHE A 127 -4.74 1.85 1.55
C PHE A 127 -6.23 1.67 1.85
N ARG A 128 -7.01 2.72 1.59
CA ARG A 128 -8.47 2.77 1.58
C ARG A 128 -8.97 3.19 0.19
N GLY A 129 -9.70 2.29 -0.46
CA GLY A 129 -10.33 2.60 -1.74
C GLY A 129 -11.67 3.26 -1.55
N VAL A 130 -11.92 4.33 -2.31
CA VAL A 130 -13.21 5.02 -2.37
C VAL A 130 -13.88 4.66 -3.70
N ASP A 131 -15.15 4.30 -3.65
CA ASP A 131 -15.92 4.01 -4.87
C ASP A 131 -16.04 5.30 -5.71
N PRO A 132 -15.83 5.25 -7.04
CA PRO A 132 -15.94 6.44 -7.87
C PRO A 132 -17.31 7.15 -7.79
N ASP A 133 -18.39 6.39 -7.62
CA ASP A 133 -19.73 6.95 -7.53
C ASP A 133 -19.91 7.66 -6.17
N ASP A 134 -19.50 6.99 -5.07
CA ASP A 134 -19.46 7.60 -3.74
C ASP A 134 -18.53 8.83 -3.70
N PHE A 135 -17.43 8.81 -4.43
CA PHE A 135 -16.49 9.92 -4.51
C PHE A 135 -17.12 11.14 -5.20
N ALA A 136 -17.89 10.93 -6.26
CA ALA A 136 -18.54 12.00 -7.00
C ALA A 136 -19.71 12.65 -6.25
N GLU A 137 -20.39 11.89 -5.38
CA GLU A 137 -21.57 12.34 -4.63
C GLU A 137 -21.24 12.97 -3.26
N ASN A 138 -20.15 12.55 -2.62
CA ASN A 138 -19.82 12.96 -1.26
C ASN A 138 -18.83 14.13 -1.19
N ASP A 139 -18.85 14.84 -0.07
CA ASP A 139 -17.88 15.89 0.25
C ASP A 139 -16.47 15.29 0.42
N HIS A 140 -15.51 15.83 -0.33
CA HIS A 140 -14.12 15.40 -0.28
C HIS A 140 -13.47 15.67 1.09
N ASP A 141 -13.97 16.65 1.85
CA ASP A 141 -13.50 16.93 3.21
C ASP A 141 -13.78 15.76 4.16
N GLN A 142 -14.86 15.00 3.95
CA GLN A 142 -15.13 13.81 4.74
C GLN A 142 -14.02 12.77 4.59
N TYR A 143 -13.49 12.56 3.38
CA TYR A 143 -12.38 11.63 3.16
C TYR A 143 -11.09 12.12 3.81
N ARG A 144 -10.88 13.44 3.89
CA ARG A 144 -9.75 14.03 4.60
C ARG A 144 -9.85 13.78 6.10
N GLU A 145 -11.02 14.01 6.71
CA GLU A 145 -11.25 13.73 8.13
C GLU A 145 -11.12 12.24 8.44
N ASP A 146 -11.73 11.36 7.63
CA ASP A 146 -11.65 9.92 7.79
C ASP A 146 -10.20 9.41 7.73
N ALA A 147 -9.38 9.97 6.83
CA ALA A 147 -7.98 9.62 6.73
C ALA A 147 -7.18 10.06 7.96
N ARG A 148 -7.45 11.25 8.50
CA ARG A 148 -6.80 11.74 9.74
C ARG A 148 -7.20 10.91 10.94
N GLU A 149 -8.47 10.55 11.04
CA GLU A 149 -8.98 9.69 12.10
C GLU A 149 -8.39 8.28 12.02
N LEU A 150 -8.30 7.70 10.81
CA LEU A 150 -7.63 6.42 10.62
C LEU A 150 -6.15 6.48 10.99
N MET A 151 -5.46 7.55 10.59
CA MET A 151 -4.05 7.78 10.93
C MET A 151 -3.85 7.90 12.45
N ARG A 152 -4.77 8.57 13.17
CA ARG A 152 -4.77 8.65 14.63
C ARG A 152 -4.94 7.27 15.27
N GLN A 153 -5.94 6.51 14.83
CA GLN A 153 -6.20 5.14 15.33
C GLN A 153 -5.01 4.20 15.11
N ILE A 154 -4.34 4.30 13.96
CA ILE A 154 -3.14 3.50 13.67
C ILE A 154 -2.02 3.84 14.66
N GLN A 155 -1.73 5.12 14.87
CA GLN A 155 -0.68 5.55 15.81
C GLN A 155 -0.96 5.10 17.24
N GLU A 156 -2.21 5.24 17.70
CA GLU A 156 -2.62 4.78 19.03
C GLU A 156 -2.39 3.29 19.21
N LYS A 157 -2.76 2.48 18.21
CA LYS A 157 -2.53 1.03 18.25
C LYS A 157 -1.06 0.66 18.16
N CYS A 158 -0.27 1.38 17.37
CA CYS A 158 1.17 1.16 17.33
C CYS A 158 1.78 1.32 18.73
N VAL A 159 1.41 2.39 19.45
CA VAL A 159 1.87 2.67 20.81
C VAL A 159 1.31 1.66 21.82
N GLU A 160 0.05 1.26 21.68
CA GLU A 160 -0.58 0.23 22.53
C GLU A 160 0.13 -1.12 22.41
N TYR A 161 0.49 -1.54 21.19
CA TYR A 161 1.12 -2.84 20.96
C TYR A 161 2.60 -2.87 21.30
N ASP A 162 3.34 -1.83 20.91
CA ASP A 162 4.77 -1.72 21.21
C ASP A 162 5.21 -0.25 21.13
N PRO A 163 5.38 0.43 22.28
CA PRO A 163 5.74 1.86 22.32
C PRO A 163 7.18 2.12 21.85
N GLU A 164 8.06 1.12 21.84
CA GLU A 164 9.45 1.28 21.42
C GLU A 164 9.65 1.06 19.92
N ARG A 165 8.72 0.36 19.26
CA ARG A 165 8.76 0.06 17.83
C ARG A 165 8.68 1.33 16.97
N LYS A 166 9.69 1.55 16.13
CA LYS A 166 9.79 2.70 15.24
C LYS A 166 9.27 2.35 13.84
N LEU A 167 8.28 3.11 13.34
CA LEU A 167 7.59 2.85 12.08
C LEU A 167 7.47 4.11 11.21
N SER A 168 7.48 3.91 9.89
CA SER A 168 6.97 4.87 8.90
C SER A 168 5.57 4.44 8.49
N ILE A 169 4.61 5.35 8.55
CA ILE A 169 3.19 5.04 8.34
C ILE A 169 2.63 5.98 7.29
N ILE A 170 2.12 5.40 6.20
CA ILE A 170 1.48 6.12 5.11
C ILE A 170 0.02 5.68 5.04
N VAL A 171 -0.92 6.62 5.01
CA VAL A 171 -2.35 6.37 4.78
C VAL A 171 -2.74 6.97 3.43
N GLU A 172 -3.28 6.14 2.55
CA GLU A 172 -3.71 6.48 1.19
C GLU A 172 -5.22 6.29 1.05
N TYR A 173 -5.95 7.37 0.83
CA TYR A 173 -7.34 7.33 0.37
C TYR A 173 -7.35 7.60 -1.12
N ILE A 174 -7.85 6.67 -1.92
CA ILE A 174 -7.80 6.79 -3.38
C ILE A 174 -9.15 6.43 -3.99
N ALA A 175 -9.72 7.37 -4.76
CA ALA A 175 -10.91 7.11 -5.54
C ALA A 175 -10.56 6.31 -6.80
N GLY A 176 -11.29 5.22 -7.04
CA GLY A 176 -11.07 4.36 -8.20
C GLY A 176 -11.36 2.89 -7.94
N LYS A 177 -11.14 2.09 -8.98
CA LYS A 177 -11.30 0.64 -8.88
C LYS A 177 -10.20 0.04 -7.98
N VAL A 178 -10.59 -0.39 -6.79
CA VAL A 178 -9.72 -0.97 -5.73
C VAL A 178 -8.64 -1.90 -6.27
N THR A 179 -8.98 -2.84 -7.16
CA THR A 179 -8.01 -3.81 -7.70
C THR A 179 -6.91 -3.16 -8.54
N GLN A 180 -7.26 -2.18 -9.38
CA GLN A 180 -6.29 -1.44 -10.20
C GLN A 180 -5.45 -0.50 -9.32
N THR A 181 -6.07 0.10 -8.31
CA THR A 181 -5.35 0.92 -7.33
C THR A 181 -4.31 0.10 -6.58
N ILE A 182 -4.64 -1.13 -6.16
CA ILE A 182 -3.68 -2.04 -5.54
C ILE A 182 -2.50 -2.32 -6.48
N ASP A 183 -2.75 -2.64 -7.75
CA ASP A 183 -1.66 -2.90 -8.71
C ASP A 183 -0.74 -1.67 -8.87
N ARG A 184 -1.32 -0.47 -8.89
CA ARG A 184 -0.56 0.78 -8.95
C ARG A 184 0.23 1.07 -7.68
N LEU A 185 -0.34 0.81 -6.51
CA LEU A 185 0.36 0.96 -5.23
C LEU A 185 1.50 -0.05 -5.10
N ILE A 186 1.33 -1.28 -5.60
CA ILE A 186 2.40 -2.26 -5.67
C ILE A 186 3.54 -1.76 -6.58
N ALA A 187 3.22 -1.18 -7.72
CA ALA A 187 4.23 -0.60 -8.61
C ALA A 187 4.95 0.61 -7.99
N LEU A 188 4.23 1.45 -7.24
CA LEU A 188 4.75 2.67 -6.61
C LEU A 188 5.63 2.37 -5.40
N TYR A 189 5.13 1.58 -4.46
CA TYR A 189 5.79 1.33 -3.16
C TYR A 189 6.68 0.09 -3.16
N ARG A 190 6.53 -0.81 -4.14
CA ARG A 190 7.20 -2.13 -4.19
C ARG A 190 7.20 -2.84 -2.83
N PRO A 191 6.01 -3.11 -2.25
CA PRO A 191 5.92 -3.76 -0.96
C PRO A 191 6.48 -5.19 -1.00
N ASP A 192 7.08 -5.63 0.10
CA ASP A 192 7.53 -7.00 0.32
C ASP A 192 6.35 -7.97 0.42
N SER A 193 5.19 -7.49 0.88
CA SER A 193 3.94 -8.25 0.92
C SER A 193 2.70 -7.35 0.93
N LEU A 194 1.62 -7.86 0.36
CA LEU A 194 0.29 -7.26 0.40
C LEU A 194 -0.60 -7.98 1.42
N VAL A 195 -1.16 -7.24 2.37
CA VAL A 195 -2.12 -7.72 3.36
C VAL A 195 -3.54 -7.35 2.92
N VAL A 196 -4.44 -8.34 2.91
CA VAL A 196 -5.86 -8.16 2.58
C VAL A 196 -6.76 -8.90 3.56
N GLY A 197 -7.92 -8.34 3.86
CA GLY A 197 -8.96 -9.05 4.60
C GLY A 197 -9.60 -10.17 3.77
N THR A 198 -10.14 -11.20 4.44
CA THR A 198 -11.04 -12.15 3.77
C THR A 198 -12.25 -11.45 3.18
N ARG A 199 -12.83 -12.00 2.11
CA ARG A 199 -14.08 -11.52 1.47
C ARG A 199 -15.01 -10.72 2.40
N GLY A 200 -15.17 -9.42 2.09
CA GLY A 200 -16.10 -8.53 2.78
C GLY A 200 -17.52 -9.09 2.80
N GLN A 201 -18.31 -8.68 3.79
CA GLN A 201 -19.73 -9.05 3.87
C GLN A 201 -20.43 -8.55 2.60
N ARG A 202 -20.81 -9.46 1.69
CA ARG A 202 -21.78 -9.08 0.65
C ARG A 202 -23.11 -8.84 1.36
N SER A 203 -23.77 -7.73 1.08
CA SER A 203 -25.20 -7.60 1.38
C SER A 203 -25.93 -8.81 0.80
N VAL A 204 -26.94 -9.33 1.49
CA VAL A 204 -27.73 -10.51 1.07
C VAL A 204 -28.26 -10.32 -0.37
N MET A 205 -28.58 -9.07 -0.74
CA MET A 205 -28.99 -8.69 -2.09
C MET A 205 -27.90 -8.90 -3.15
N GLN A 206 -26.64 -8.58 -2.86
CA GLN A 206 -25.49 -8.81 -3.75
C GLN A 206 -25.05 -10.28 -3.74
N ALA A 207 -25.37 -11.02 -2.68
CA ALA A 207 -25.22 -12.47 -2.64
C ALA A 207 -26.24 -13.17 -3.56
N TRP A 208 -27.50 -12.71 -3.57
CA TRP A 208 -28.55 -13.18 -4.48
C TRP A 208 -28.30 -12.78 -5.94
N ALA A 209 -27.88 -11.54 -6.22
CA ALA A 209 -27.53 -11.12 -7.59
C ALA A 209 -26.45 -12.02 -8.24
N GLY A 210 -25.46 -12.47 -7.44
CA GLY A 210 -24.45 -13.42 -7.91
C GLY A 210 -24.91 -14.88 -8.02
N ALA A 211 -26.07 -15.24 -7.47
CA ALA A 211 -26.67 -16.57 -7.64
C ALA A 211 -27.45 -16.69 -8.96
N PHE A 212 -27.85 -15.56 -9.57
CA PHE A 212 -28.57 -15.48 -10.85
C PHE A 212 -27.64 -15.29 -12.07
N GLY A 213 -26.37 -15.67 -11.98
CA GLY A 213 -25.47 -15.69 -13.14
C GLY A 213 -24.97 -14.32 -13.62
N ALA A 214 -25.27 -13.23 -12.90
CA ALA A 214 -24.61 -11.95 -13.14
C ALA A 214 -23.11 -12.09 -12.86
N PRO A 215 -22.19 -11.61 -13.74
CA PRO A 215 -20.76 -11.67 -13.54
C PRO A 215 -20.37 -10.78 -12.34
N GLY A 216 -20.45 -11.36 -11.15
CA GLY A 216 -20.18 -10.66 -9.90
C GLY A 216 -18.70 -10.32 -9.80
N VAL A 217 -18.42 -9.03 -9.62
CA VAL A 217 -17.11 -8.50 -9.24
C VAL A 217 -16.47 -9.43 -8.20
N GLY A 218 -15.34 -10.03 -8.58
CA GLY A 218 -14.60 -10.95 -7.72
C GLY A 218 -14.18 -10.24 -6.42
N SER A 219 -14.10 -10.98 -5.32
CA SER A 219 -13.56 -10.41 -4.07
C SER A 219 -12.14 -9.89 -4.29
N VAL A 220 -11.81 -8.72 -3.74
CA VAL A 220 -10.45 -8.15 -3.74
C VAL A 220 -9.41 -9.20 -3.36
N SER A 221 -9.64 -9.94 -2.27
CA SER A 221 -8.76 -11.05 -1.86
C SER A 221 -8.52 -12.11 -2.95
N LYS A 222 -9.54 -12.49 -3.73
CA LYS A 222 -9.40 -13.44 -4.85
C LYS A 222 -8.60 -12.82 -5.99
N TYR A 223 -8.85 -11.55 -6.30
CA TYR A 223 -8.10 -10.82 -7.33
C TYR A 223 -6.61 -10.80 -6.98
N CYS A 224 -6.27 -10.36 -5.77
CA CYS A 224 -4.89 -10.26 -5.30
C CYS A 224 -4.20 -11.63 -5.31
N LEU A 225 -4.85 -12.70 -4.83
CA LEU A 225 -4.28 -14.05 -4.87
C LEU A 225 -3.97 -14.56 -6.28
N SER A 226 -4.65 -14.06 -7.31
CA SER A 226 -4.51 -14.55 -8.68
C SER A 226 -3.59 -13.69 -9.56
N HIS A 227 -3.45 -12.40 -9.23
CA HIS A 227 -2.79 -11.42 -10.11
C HIS A 227 -1.64 -10.65 -9.43
N SER A 228 -1.56 -10.68 -8.09
CA SER A 228 -0.54 -9.91 -7.37
C SER A 228 0.87 -10.40 -7.74
N PRO A 229 1.78 -9.50 -8.13
CA PRO A 229 3.18 -9.85 -8.37
C PRO A 229 3.99 -9.95 -7.06
N VAL A 230 3.40 -9.56 -5.93
CA VAL A 230 4.01 -9.66 -4.59
C VAL A 230 3.27 -10.71 -3.75
N PRO A 231 3.92 -11.33 -2.74
CA PRO A 231 3.27 -12.24 -1.81
C PRO A 231 2.02 -11.62 -1.15
N VAL A 232 0.94 -12.40 -1.06
CA VAL A 232 -0.34 -11.94 -0.48
C VAL A 232 -0.66 -12.68 0.81
N ILE A 233 -0.91 -11.91 1.87
CA ILE A 233 -1.34 -12.40 3.18
C ILE A 233 -2.83 -12.13 3.33
N VAL A 234 -3.63 -13.20 3.48
CA VAL A 234 -5.07 -13.10 3.68
C VAL A 234 -5.42 -13.27 5.15
N VAL A 235 -5.83 -12.18 5.80
CA VAL A 235 -6.19 -12.19 7.22
C VAL A 235 -7.65 -12.60 7.39
N ARG A 236 -7.87 -13.69 8.13
CA ARG A 236 -9.21 -14.21 8.41
C ARG A 236 -9.66 -13.80 9.81
N PRO A 237 -10.86 -13.20 9.94
CA PRO A 237 -11.44 -12.86 11.22
C PRO A 237 -11.46 -14.01 12.22
N GLU A 238 -11.07 -13.75 13.46
CA GLU A 238 -11.00 -14.77 14.52
C GLU A 238 -12.36 -15.44 14.75
N SER A 239 -13.45 -14.67 14.72
CA SER A 239 -14.81 -15.18 14.85
C SER A 239 -15.14 -16.24 13.78
N LYS A 240 -14.69 -16.00 12.53
CA LYS A 240 -14.82 -16.96 11.42
C LYS A 240 -13.90 -18.17 11.62
N VAL A 241 -12.71 -17.99 12.20
CA VAL A 241 -11.81 -19.10 12.55
C VAL A 241 -12.46 -19.99 13.61
N ARG A 242 -12.89 -19.41 14.74
CA ARG A 242 -13.56 -20.10 15.86
C ARG A 242 -14.81 -20.86 15.41
N LYS A 243 -15.67 -20.24 14.60
CA LYS A 243 -16.85 -20.90 14.03
C LYS A 243 -16.47 -22.08 13.12
N THR A 244 -15.42 -21.95 12.33
CA THR A 244 -14.95 -23.03 11.46
C THR A 244 -14.35 -24.18 12.26
N MET A 245 -13.58 -23.86 13.31
CA MET A 245 -13.03 -24.87 14.24
C MET A 245 -14.14 -25.58 15.02
N ALA A 246 -15.13 -24.86 15.54
CA ALA A 246 -16.28 -25.46 16.23
C ALA A 246 -17.08 -26.39 15.30
N LYS A 247 -17.34 -25.97 14.06
CA LYS A 247 -17.98 -26.83 13.04
C LYS A 247 -17.13 -28.07 12.71
N ARG A 248 -15.80 -27.96 12.72
CA ARG A 248 -14.90 -29.10 12.50
C ARG A 248 -14.97 -30.09 13.66
N ARG A 249 -14.90 -29.60 14.90
CA ARG A 249 -15.01 -30.42 16.12
C ARG A 249 -16.35 -31.14 16.24
N ALA A 250 -17.43 -30.51 15.75
CA ALA A 250 -18.77 -31.10 15.75
C ALA A 250 -19.00 -32.14 14.63
N ASN A 251 -18.06 -32.36 13.70
CA ASN A 251 -18.24 -33.30 12.59
C ASN A 251 -17.59 -34.66 12.90
N PRO A 252 -18.38 -35.71 13.24
CA PRO A 252 -17.85 -37.02 13.63
C PRO A 252 -17.15 -37.78 12.49
N LYS A 253 -17.33 -37.37 11.22
CA LYS A 253 -16.67 -38.00 10.05
C LYS A 253 -15.28 -37.43 9.77
N ARG A 254 -14.86 -36.35 10.45
CA ARG A 254 -13.59 -35.67 10.20
C ARG A 254 -12.65 -35.98 11.36
N GLY A 255 -11.66 -36.85 11.12
CA GLY A 255 -10.76 -37.34 12.16
C GLY A 255 -10.08 -36.24 12.98
N GLN A 256 -9.80 -36.53 14.25
CA GLN A 256 -9.23 -35.59 15.25
C GLN A 256 -7.75 -35.22 15.01
N HIS A 257 -7.16 -35.66 13.89
CA HIS A 257 -5.73 -35.58 13.59
C HIS A 257 -5.15 -34.14 13.63
N PHE A 258 -5.98 -33.10 13.47
CA PHE A 258 -5.53 -31.69 13.55
C PHE A 258 -5.71 -31.04 14.94
N ASP A 259 -6.48 -31.64 15.85
CA ASP A 259 -6.65 -31.11 17.21
C ASP A 259 -5.36 -31.31 18.05
N GLU A 260 -4.55 -32.31 17.72
CA GLU A 260 -3.27 -32.57 18.41
C GLU A 260 -2.21 -31.50 18.09
N LEU A 261 -2.18 -30.99 16.85
CA LEU A 261 -1.30 -29.89 16.43
C LEU A 261 -1.64 -28.54 17.05
N THR A 262 -2.93 -28.29 17.34
CA THR A 262 -3.34 -27.03 17.98
C THR A 262 -3.08 -27.06 19.49
N LYS A 263 -3.16 -28.24 20.13
CA LYS A 263 -2.87 -28.42 21.56
C LYS A 263 -1.37 -28.25 21.89
N THR A 264 -0.49 -28.60 20.96
CA THR A 264 0.96 -28.40 21.12
C THR A 264 1.38 -26.93 21.07
N LYS A 265 0.67 -26.09 20.30
CA LYS A 265 0.95 -24.65 20.19
C LYS A 265 0.62 -23.86 21.47
N THR A 266 -0.29 -24.35 22.30
CA THR A 266 -0.66 -23.70 23.57
C THR A 266 0.34 -23.98 24.70
N ASN A 267 1.19 -25.02 24.57
CA ASN A 267 2.13 -25.42 25.63
C ASN A 267 3.57 -24.94 25.41
N ASN A 268 4.00 -24.60 24.19
CA ASN A 268 5.36 -24.15 23.93
C ASN A 268 5.36 -22.77 23.25
N GLY A 269 5.82 -21.76 23.98
CA GLY A 269 6.26 -20.50 23.41
C GLY A 269 7.42 -20.72 22.44
N SER A 270 7.36 -20.04 21.29
CA SER A 270 8.38 -19.98 20.22
C SER A 270 8.72 -21.29 19.50
N LEU A 271 8.47 -21.32 18.19
CA LEU A 271 9.44 -21.59 17.10
C LEU A 271 8.75 -22.09 15.81
N SER A 272 9.17 -21.46 14.70
CA SER A 272 9.18 -21.86 13.28
C SER A 272 8.10 -22.82 12.73
N VAL A 273 7.37 -22.35 11.71
CA VAL A 273 6.60 -23.20 10.80
C VAL A 273 7.56 -24.13 10.05
N PRO A 274 7.40 -25.48 10.10
CA PRO A 274 8.24 -26.38 9.32
C PRO A 274 7.81 -26.36 7.84
N MET A 275 8.74 -25.99 6.96
CA MET A 275 8.63 -26.17 5.51
C MET A 275 8.92 -27.64 5.18
N PHE A 276 7.90 -28.40 4.80
CA PHE A 276 8.10 -29.74 4.25
C PHE A 276 8.39 -29.63 2.74
N SER A 277 9.63 -29.97 2.37
CA SER A 277 10.05 -30.22 0.99
C SER A 277 9.58 -31.62 0.59
N THR A 278 8.61 -31.70 -0.33
CA THR A 278 8.21 -32.97 -0.94
C THR A 278 9.14 -33.25 -2.13
N LEU A 279 10.19 -34.03 -1.90
CA LEU A 279 10.93 -34.70 -2.97
C LEU A 279 10.18 -35.98 -3.36
N THR A 280 9.48 -35.95 -4.50
CA THR A 280 9.00 -37.15 -5.19
C THR A 280 10.15 -37.79 -5.98
N ARG A 281 10.32 -39.10 -5.83
CA ARG A 281 11.04 -39.98 -6.75
C ARG A 281 10.03 -40.65 -7.67
#